data_AF-A0A151TTN9-F1
#
_entry.id   AF-A0A151TTN9-F1
#
_cell.length_a   1.000
_cell.length_b   1.000
_cell.length_c   1.000
_cell.angle_alpha   90.00
_cell.angle_beta   90.00
_cell.angle_gamma   90.00
#
_symmetry.space_group_name_H-M   'P 1'
#
loop_
_entity.id
_entity.type
_entity.pdbx_description
1 polymer ?
#
loop_
_entity_poly.entity_id
_entity_poly.type
_entity_poly.pdbx_seq_one_letter_code
_entity_poly.pdbx_strand_id
1 'polypeptide(L)'
;YTSKHWNPAQQNYSTVKKEVLAIVLCVLKFQSDLLNQKILIRVDCKSAKEILQKDVKILASKQIFARWQAILSVFDFDIEYLKLW
;
A
#
# COMPACT_ATOMS: atom_id res chain seq x y z
N TYR A 1 -13.63 0.43 -7.81
CA TYR A 1 -13.39 1.77 -7.23
C TYR A 1 -13.77 1.73 -5.76
N THR A 2 -12.92 2.19 -4.83
CA THR A 2 -13.25 2.26 -3.40
C THR A 2 -12.79 3.61 -2.84
N SER A 3 -13.71 4.42 -2.33
CA SER A 3 -13.39 5.65 -1.62
C SER A 3 -13.54 5.40 -0.12
N LYS A 4 -12.50 5.65 0.66
CA LYS A 4 -12.53 5.61 2.11
C LYS A 4 -12.24 7.02 2.62
N HIS A 5 -13.05 7.51 3.57
CA HIS A 5 -12.78 8.79 4.20
C HIS A 5 -11.54 8.69 5.09
N TRP A 6 -10.66 9.69 5.00
CA TRP A 6 -9.46 9.77 5.83
C TRP A 6 -9.82 10.22 7.23
N ASN A 7 -9.35 9.50 8.24
CA ASN A 7 -9.41 9.96 9.63
C ASN A 7 -8.51 11.20 9.81
N PRO A 8 -8.73 12.07 10.81
CA PRO A 8 -7.93 13.29 11.01
C PRO A 8 -6.42 13.02 11.12
N ALA A 9 -6.03 11.89 11.72
CA ALA A 9 -4.63 11.46 11.74
C ALA A 9 -4.07 11.10 10.35
N GLN A 10 -4.91 10.56 9.46
CA GLN A 10 -4.55 10.17 8.08
C GLN A 10 -4.55 11.37 7.13
N GLN A 11 -5.33 12.41 7.41
CA GLN A 11 -5.31 13.65 6.63
C GLN A 11 -3.93 14.31 6.66
N ASN A 12 -3.23 14.22 7.80
CA ASN A 12 -1.86 14.72 7.99
C ASN A 12 -0.76 13.82 7.39
N TYR A 13 -1.11 12.73 6.72
CA TYR A 13 -0.13 11.88 6.05
C TYR A 13 0.38 12.50 4.76
N SER A 14 1.67 12.29 4.48
CA SER A 14 2.27 12.62 3.19
C SER A 14 1.62 11.80 2.07
N THR A 15 1.70 12.30 0.83
CA THR A 15 1.10 11.67 -0.36
C THR A 15 1.48 10.19 -0.47
N VAL A 16 2.77 9.87 -0.26
CA VAL A 16 3.24 8.48 -0.30
C VAL A 16 2.58 7.60 0.77
N LYS A 17 2.43 8.11 2.00
CA LYS A 17 1.77 7.34 3.07
C LYS A 17 0.29 7.12 2.78
N LYS A 18 -0.38 8.08 2.16
CA LYS A 18 -1.78 7.95 1.73
C LYS A 18 -1.93 6.90 0.64
N GLU A 19 -1.02 6.86 -0.33
CA GLU A 19 -1.01 5.83 -1.38
C GLU A 19 -0.76 4.43 -0.80
N VAL A 20 0.25 4.25 0.04
CA VAL A 20 0.52 2.96 0.69
C VAL A 20 -0.69 2.50 1.51
N LEU A 21 -1.29 3.40 2.27
CA LEU A 21 -2.50 3.09 3.02
C LEU A 21 -3.68 2.72 2.10
N ALA A 22 -3.85 3.42 0.97
CA ALA A 22 -4.88 3.10 -0.01
C ALA A 22 -4.69 1.68 -0.58
N ILE A 23 -3.45 1.28 -0.88
CA ILE A 23 -3.10 -0.07 -1.33
C ILE A 23 -3.48 -1.11 -0.27
N VAL A 24 -3.05 -0.91 0.97
CA VAL A 24 -3.37 -1.82 2.09
C VAL A 24 -4.89 -1.95 2.27
N LEU A 25 -5.63 -0.84 2.17
CA LEU A 25 -7.08 -0.85 2.26
C LEU A 25 -7.76 -1.59 1.11
N CYS A 26 -7.25 -1.45 -0.11
CA CYS A 26 -7.70 -2.23 -1.27
C CYS A 26 -7.45 -3.73 -1.06
N VAL A 27 -6.23 -4.10 -0.67
CA VAL A 27 -5.88 -5.51 -0.41
C VAL A 27 -6.76 -6.11 0.67
N LEU A 28 -6.97 -5.40 1.78
CA LEU A 28 -7.88 -5.85 2.84
C LEU A 28 -9.33 -5.98 2.37
N LYS A 29 -9.79 -5.10 1.49
CA LYS A 29 -11.16 -5.13 0.97
C LYS A 29 -11.40 -6.33 0.05
N PHE A 30 -10.39 -6.72 -0.73
CA PHE A 30 -10.46 -7.84 -1.67
C PHE A 30 -9.68 -9.06 -1.19
N GLN A 31 -9.35 -9.15 0.11
CA GLN A 31 -8.47 -10.19 0.65
C GLN A 31 -8.94 -11.61 0.32
N SER A 32 -10.25 -11.84 0.30
CA SER A 32 -10.88 -13.11 -0.05
C SER A 32 -10.61 -13.53 -1.50
N ASP A 33 -10.64 -12.57 -2.41
CA ASP A 33 -10.50 -12.78 -3.85
C ASP A 33 -9.03 -12.79 -4.28
N LEU A 34 -8.19 -12.08 -3.52
CA LEU A 34 -6.75 -11.94 -3.76
C LEU A 34 -5.92 -13.07 -3.15
N LEU A 35 -6.48 -13.83 -2.20
CA LEU A 35 -5.80 -14.96 -1.60
C LEU A 35 -5.47 -15.99 -2.70
N ASN A 36 -4.22 -16.49 -2.73
CA ASN A 36 -3.66 -17.38 -3.76
C ASN A 36 -3.53 -16.78 -5.18
N GLN A 37 -3.75 -15.48 -5.39
CA GLN A 37 -3.53 -14.84 -6.68
C GLN A 37 -2.35 -13.88 -6.65
N LYS A 38 -1.60 -13.84 -7.76
CA LYS A 38 -0.57 -12.84 -7.95
C LYS A 38 -1.20 -11.52 -8.36
N ILE A 39 -1.06 -10.49 -7.53
CA ILE A 39 -1.62 -9.16 -7.78
C ILE A 39 -0.60 -8.21 -8.38
N LEU A 40 -1.04 -7.38 -9.32
CA LEU A 40 -0.25 -6.27 -9.84
C LEU A 40 -0.76 -4.95 -9.26
N ILE A 41 0.05 -4.30 -8.43
CA ILE A 41 -0.22 -3.01 -7.82
C ILE A 41 0.41 -1.94 -8.69
N ARG A 42 -0.43 -1.10 -9.26
CA ARG A 42 -0.03 0.03 -10.09
C ARG A 42 -0.08 1.32 -9.30
N VAL A 43 1.04 2.02 -9.24
CA VAL A 43 1.19 3.25 -8.46
C VAL A 43 1.62 4.38 -9.38
N ASP A 44 0.98 5.54 -9.25
CA ASP A 44 1.25 6.75 -10.03
C ASP A 44 2.39 7.59 -9.44
N CYS A 45 2.90 7.23 -8.26
CA CYS A 45 4.06 7.85 -7.64
C CYS A 45 5.29 6.93 -7.62
N LYS A 46 6.39 7.41 -8.20
CA LYS A 46 7.68 6.70 -8.20
C LYS A 46 8.20 6.49 -6.77
N SER A 47 8.02 7.48 -5.90
CA SER A 47 8.44 7.41 -4.51
C SER A 47 7.67 6.35 -3.71
N ALA A 48 6.39 6.11 -4.03
CA ALA A 48 5.63 5.06 -3.38
C ALA A 48 6.09 3.66 -3.82
N LYS A 49 6.43 3.47 -5.11
CA LYS A 49 7.10 2.26 -5.57
C LYS A 49 8.41 2.02 -4.80
N GLU A 50 9.28 3.04 -4.72
CA GLU A 50 10.56 2.90 -4.02
C GLU A 50 10.36 2.58 -2.54
N ILE A 51 9.40 3.24 -1.87
CA ILE A 51 9.14 3.01 -0.44
C ILE A 51 8.58 1.61 -0.17
N LEU A 52 7.70 1.11 -1.03
CA LEU A 52 7.18 -0.25 -0.92
C LEU A 52 8.25 -1.31 -1.23
N GLN A 53 9.21 -1.03 -2.13
CA GLN A 53 10.27 -1.98 -2.51
C GLN A 53 11.50 -1.94 -1.58
N LYS A 54 11.99 -0.76 -1.19
CA LYS A 54 13.22 -0.57 -0.41
C LYS A 54 12.96 -0.39 1.09
N ASP A 55 11.88 0.28 1.46
CA ASP A 55 11.74 0.90 2.78
C ASP A 55 10.60 0.34 3.62
N VAL A 56 10.34 -0.96 3.46
CA VAL A 56 9.52 -1.73 4.41
C VAL A 56 10.06 -1.59 5.85
N LYS A 57 11.39 -1.44 6.02
CA LYS A 57 12.03 -1.21 7.32
C LYS A 57 11.79 0.19 7.92
N ILE A 58 11.74 1.25 7.10
CA ILE A 58 11.40 2.61 7.58
C ILE A 58 9.90 2.71 7.88
N LEU A 59 9.09 1.97 7.13
CA LEU A 59 7.70 1.70 7.47
C LEU A 59 7.62 1.12 8.89
N ALA A 60 8.29 0.00 9.16
CA ALA A 60 8.25 -0.72 10.44
C ALA A 60 8.60 0.13 11.69
N SER A 61 9.31 1.26 11.55
CA SER A 61 9.59 2.20 12.65
C SER A 61 8.36 2.86 13.26
N LYS A 62 7.17 2.80 12.63
CA LYS A 62 5.90 3.09 13.32
C LYS A 62 5.05 1.84 13.40
N GLN A 63 4.53 1.55 14.60
CA GLN A 63 3.72 0.37 14.93
C GLN A 63 2.57 0.08 13.93
N ILE A 64 2.01 1.12 13.32
CA ILE A 64 0.95 1.03 12.30
C ILE A 64 1.40 0.30 11.04
N PHE A 65 2.66 0.48 10.63
CA PHE A 65 3.18 -0.11 9.40
C PHE A 65 3.62 -1.56 9.57
N ALA A 66 4.06 -1.97 10.76
CA ALA A 66 4.32 -3.38 11.04
C ALA A 66 3.06 -4.23 10.79
N ARG A 67 1.87 -3.70 11.15
CA ARG A 67 0.58 -4.35 10.84
C ARG A 67 0.32 -4.40 9.32
N TRP A 68 0.61 -3.31 8.60
CA TRP A 68 0.41 -3.27 7.15
C TRP A 68 1.36 -4.21 6.42
N GLN A 69 2.61 -4.31 6.87
CA GLN A 69 3.59 -5.25 6.36
C GLN A 69 3.13 -6.69 6.59
N ALA A 70 2.64 -7.02 7.78
CA ALA A 70 2.12 -8.36 8.07
C ALA A 70 0.96 -8.73 7.14
N ILE A 71 0.04 -7.79 6.88
CA ILE A 71 -1.06 -7.98 5.93
C ILE A 71 -0.51 -8.21 4.52
N LEU A 72 0.36 -7.33 4.05
CA LEU A 72 0.92 -7.41 2.70
C LEU A 72 1.74 -8.70 2.51
N SER A 73 2.46 -9.16 3.54
CA SER A 73 3.26 -10.39 3.49
C SER A 73 2.46 -11.66 3.27
N VAL A 74 1.13 -11.63 3.44
CA VAL A 74 0.23 -12.77 3.15
C VAL A 74 -0.05 -12.90 1.65
N PHE A 75 0.14 -11.82 0.87
CA PHE A 75 -0.20 -11.77 -0.55
C PHE A 75 1.05 -11.71 -1.42
N ASP A 76 0.99 -12.36 -2.59
CA ASP A 76 2.04 -12.26 -3.61
C ASP A 76 1.69 -11.11 -4.56
N PHE A 77 2.44 -10.01 -4.48
CA PHE A 77 2.17 -8.81 -5.29
C PHE A 77 3.42 -8.27 -5.97
N ASP A 78 3.25 -7.80 -7.20
CA ASP A 78 4.23 -7.00 -7.94
C ASP A 78 3.83 -5.54 -7.95
N ILE A 79 4.81 -4.64 -7.96
CA ILE A 79 4.59 -3.20 -7.98
C ILE A 79 5.15 -2.58 -9.25
N GLU A 80 4.26 -1.96 -10.02
CA GLU A 80 4.60 -1.21 -11.21
C GLU A 80 4.33 0.28 -11.02
N TYR A 81 5.28 1.09 -11.46
CA TYR A 81 5.08 2.53 -11.56
C TYR A 81 4.41 2.82 -12.90
N LEU A 82 3.22 3.42 -12.86
CA LEU A 82 2.49 3.80 -14.05
C LEU A 82 3.06 5.12 -14.56
N LYS A 83 3.97 5.01 -15.53
CA LYS A 83 4.49 6.17 -16.24
C LYS A 83 3.37 6.73 -17.12
N LEU A 84 2.69 7.77 -16.63
CA LEU A 84 1.90 8.64 -17.49
C LEU A 84 2.87 9.25 -18.52
N TRP A 85 2.53 9.07 -19.79
CA TRP A 85 3.32 9.48 -20.95
C TRP A 85 3.40 10.99 -21.07
#